data_AF-A0A7U3UUN7-F1
#
_entry.id   AF-A0A7U3UUN7-F1
#
_cell.length_a   1.000
_cell.length_b   1.000
_cell.length_c   1.000
_cell.angle_alpha   90.00
_cell.angle_beta   90.00
_cell.angle_gamma   90.00
#
_symmetry.space_group_name_H-M   'P 1'
#
loop_
_entity.id
_entity.type
_entity.pdbx_description
1 polymer ?
#
loop_
_entity_poly.entity_id
_entity_poly.type
_entity_poly.pdbx_seq_one_letter_code
_entity_poly.pdbx_strand_id
1 'polypeptide(L)'
;MATEGVTGEIVKPHGPHGYSHDKESHLKRLRRIEGQLRGLQRMVEEDVYCIDILTQVSASTKGLQSFALQLLEEHLRHCVAAAAVGGGPEIDEKVAEATAAIARLLRT
;
A
#
# COMPACT_ATOMS: atom_id res chain seq x y z
N MET A 1 -13.72 -25.26 17.38
CA MET A 1 -13.66 -23.79 17.27
C MET A 1 -12.26 -23.36 17.69
N ALA A 2 -11.35 -23.28 16.73
CA ALA A 2 -10.00 -22.73 16.89
C ALA A 2 -9.58 -22.23 15.50
N THR A 3 -9.75 -20.94 15.26
CA THR A 3 -9.27 -20.28 14.04
C THR A 3 -7.78 -20.03 14.20
N GLU A 4 -6.97 -20.69 13.38
CA GLU A 4 -5.53 -20.50 13.31
C GLU A 4 -5.23 -19.07 12.85
N GLY A 5 -4.43 -18.38 13.68
CA GLY A 5 -4.00 -17.02 13.45
C GLY A 5 -3.05 -16.95 12.26
N VAL A 6 -3.35 -16.05 11.34
CA VAL A 6 -2.44 -15.62 10.26
C VAL A 6 -1.15 -15.12 10.92
N THR A 7 -0.07 -15.85 10.68
CA THR A 7 1.29 -15.52 11.12
C THR A 7 1.71 -14.20 10.52
N GLY A 8 1.92 -13.20 11.38
CA GLY A 8 2.51 -11.91 11.03
C GLY A 8 3.95 -12.09 10.58
N GLU A 9 4.19 -11.84 9.30
CA GLU A 9 5.54 -11.62 8.79
C GLU A 9 5.97 -10.21 9.24
N ILE A 10 6.91 -10.18 10.19
CA ILE A 10 7.47 -8.95 10.76
C ILE A 10 8.30 -8.26 9.67
N VAL A 11 7.75 -7.18 9.11
CA VAL A 11 8.47 -6.28 8.20
C VAL A 11 9.66 -5.69 8.95
N LYS A 12 10.89 -5.96 8.47
CA LYS A 12 12.12 -5.41 9.06
C LYS A 12 12.11 -3.86 8.95
N PRO A 13 12.43 -3.12 10.02
CA PRO A 13 12.47 -1.66 9.97
C PRO A 13 13.73 -1.20 9.23
N HIS A 14 13.57 -0.52 8.10
CA HIS A 14 14.67 0.08 7.35
C HIS A 14 14.85 1.57 7.77
N GLY A 15 15.92 1.87 8.52
CA GLY A 15 16.57 3.20 8.60
C GLY A 15 15.72 4.39 9.09
N PRO A 16 16.32 5.58 9.32
CA PRO A 16 15.65 6.70 9.98
C PRO A 16 14.56 7.31 9.08
N HIS A 17 13.30 6.93 9.34
CA HIS A 17 12.05 7.59 8.99
C HIS A 17 12.03 8.48 7.72
N GLY A 18 12.10 7.88 6.53
CA GLY A 18 11.78 8.54 5.25
C GLY A 18 10.36 9.12 5.18
N TYR A 19 9.47 8.69 6.07
CA TYR A 19 8.07 9.12 6.16
C TYR A 19 7.83 10.58 6.61
N SER A 20 8.86 11.33 7.03
CA SER A 20 8.63 12.57 7.80
C SER A 20 7.83 13.65 7.07
N HIS A 21 7.93 13.75 5.73
CA HIS A 21 7.20 14.79 4.98
C HIS A 21 5.81 14.34 4.49
N ASP A 22 5.60 13.04 4.23
CA ASP A 22 4.37 12.53 3.61
C ASP A 22 3.50 11.65 4.53
N LYS A 23 3.93 11.37 5.76
CA LYS A 23 3.16 10.56 6.73
C LYS A 23 1.72 11.04 6.91
N GLU A 24 1.51 12.35 7.06
CA GLU A 24 0.15 12.88 7.20
C GLU A 24 -0.70 12.69 5.94
N SER A 25 -0.09 12.85 4.76
CA SER A 25 -0.74 12.63 3.46
C SER A 25 -1.16 11.16 3.31
N HIS A 26 -0.25 10.24 3.64
CA HIS A 26 -0.47 8.80 3.66
C HIS A 26 -1.61 8.41 4.61
N LEU A 27 -1.57 8.89 5.85
CA LEU A 27 -2.62 8.65 6.84
C LEU A 27 -3.97 9.24 6.40
N LYS A 28 -3.99 10.42 5.79
CA LYS A 28 -5.22 11.04 5.28
C LYS A 28 -5.86 10.19 4.17
N ARG A 29 -5.05 9.60 3.29
CA ARG A 29 -5.52 8.68 2.23
C ARG A 29 -6.08 7.39 2.81
N LEU A 30 -5.35 6.77 3.75
CA LEU A 30 -5.81 5.57 4.43
C LEU A 30 -7.13 5.79 5.19
N ARG A 31 -7.27 6.90 5.92
CA ARG A 31 -8.53 7.27 6.60
C ARG A 31 -9.70 7.46 5.62
N ARG A 32 -9.43 7.99 4.42
CA ARG A 32 -10.44 8.12 3.37
C ARG A 32 -10.89 6.74 2.87
N ILE A 33 -9.94 5.84 2.60
CA ILE A 33 -10.21 4.46 2.16
C ILE A 33 -11.00 3.71 3.23
N GLU A 34 -10.60 3.83 4.50
CA GLU A 34 -11.33 3.27 5.63
C GLU A 34 -12.80 3.76 5.68
N GLY A 35 -13.04 5.04 5.39
CA GLY A 35 -14.38 5.59 5.24
C GLY A 35 -15.18 4.97 4.08
N GLN A 36 -14.53 4.66 2.97
CA GLN A 36 -15.15 3.96 1.83
C GLN A 36 -15.51 2.52 2.22
N LEU A 37 -14.64 1.81 2.96
CA LEU A 37 -14.92 0.45 3.45
C LEU A 37 -16.11 0.42 4.42
N ARG A 38 -16.20 1.38 5.35
CA ARG A 38 -17.40 1.56 6.18
C ARG A 38 -18.65 1.87 5.35
N GLY A 39 -18.49 2.60 4.24
CA GLY A 39 -19.57 2.84 3.29
C GLY A 39 -20.07 1.56 2.65
N LEU A 40 -19.16 0.70 2.19
CA LEU A 40 -19.49 -0.61 1.64
C LEU A 40 -20.26 -1.50 2.63
N GLN A 41 -19.85 -1.51 3.91
CA GLN A 41 -20.57 -2.23 4.95
C GLN A 41 -22.03 -1.78 5.05
N ARG A 42 -22.28 -0.47 5.13
CA ARG A 42 -23.65 0.07 5.14
C ARG A 42 -24.44 -0.26 3.88
N MET A 43 -23.81 -0.18 2.71
CA MET A 43 -24.47 -0.54 1.45
C MET A 43 -24.93 -2.00 1.44
N VAL A 44 -24.17 -2.91 2.04
CA VAL A 44 -24.57 -4.31 2.20
C VAL A 44 -25.68 -4.46 3.24
N GLU A 45 -25.59 -3.76 4.38
CA GLU A 45 -26.63 -3.77 5.41
C GLU A 45 -27.98 -3.21 4.91
N GLU A 46 -27.94 -2.28 3.96
CA GLU A 46 -29.11 -1.61 3.37
C GLU A 46 -29.60 -2.29 2.08
N ASP A 47 -29.09 -3.48 1.73
CA ASP A 47 -29.44 -4.22 0.52
C ASP A 47 -29.32 -3.38 -0.78
N VAL A 48 -28.30 -2.51 -0.85
CA VAL A 48 -28.05 -1.65 -2.00
C VAL A 48 -27.75 -2.49 -3.25
N TYR A 49 -28.15 -1.98 -4.41
CA TYR A 49 -27.96 -2.65 -5.69
C TYR A 49 -26.50 -3.05 -5.93
N CYS A 50 -26.29 -4.31 -6.31
CA CYS A 50 -24.96 -4.92 -6.41
C CYS A 50 -23.99 -4.14 -7.32
N ILE A 51 -24.48 -3.49 -8.39
CA ILE A 51 -23.63 -2.72 -9.31
C ILE A 51 -23.07 -1.45 -8.64
N ASP A 52 -23.84 -0.83 -7.74
CA ASP A 52 -23.37 0.34 -7.00
C ASP A 52 -22.32 -0.07 -5.97
N ILE A 53 -22.50 -1.22 -5.31
CA ILE A 53 -21.50 -1.81 -4.42
C ILE A 53 -20.21 -2.08 -5.20
N LEU A 54 -20.28 -2.73 -6.37
CA LEU A 54 -19.10 -3.00 -7.21
C LEU A 54 -18.39 -1.73 -7.70
N THR A 55 -19.16 -0.67 -7.97
CA THR A 55 -18.61 0.65 -8.30
C THR A 55 -17.81 1.21 -7.13
N GLN A 56 -18.33 1.10 -5.91
CA GLN A 56 -17.65 1.59 -4.72
C GLN A 56 -16.45 0.72 -4.29
N VAL A 57 -16.52 -0.59 -4.54
CA VAL A 57 -15.36 -1.49 -4.41
C VAL A 57 -14.25 -1.02 -5.35
N SER A 58 -14.56 -0.77 -6.62
CA SER A 58 -13.60 -0.29 -7.61
C SER A 58 -12.95 1.05 -7.21
N ALA A 59 -13.74 1.97 -6.64
CA ALA A 59 -13.24 3.24 -6.12
C ALA A 59 -12.28 3.05 -4.92
N SER A 60 -12.54 2.07 -4.05
CA SER A 60 -11.69 1.74 -2.90
C SER A 60 -10.38 1.10 -3.35
N THR A 61 -10.45 0.15 -4.29
CA THR A 61 -9.27 -0.50 -4.89
C THR A 61 -8.37 0.53 -5.58
N LYS A 62 -8.94 1.45 -6.35
CA LYS A 62 -8.17 2.54 -6.99
C LYS A 62 -7.50 3.46 -5.96
N GLY A 63 -8.16 3.71 -4.83
CA GLY A 63 -7.57 4.43 -3.70
C GLY A 63 -6.33 3.72 -3.14
N LEU A 64 -6.42 2.41 -2.91
CA LEU A 64 -5.31 1.58 -2.44
C LEU A 64 -4.16 1.52 -3.44
N GLN A 65 -4.44 1.34 -4.74
CA GLN A 65 -3.43 1.36 -5.79
C GLN A 65 -2.69 2.70 -5.86
N SER A 66 -3.43 3.82 -5.76
CA SER A 66 -2.82 5.16 -5.72
C SER A 66 -1.91 5.33 -4.50
N PHE A 67 -2.30 4.81 -3.34
CA PHE A 67 -1.47 4.85 -2.14
C PHE A 67 -0.20 3.99 -2.29
N ALA A 68 -0.33 2.78 -2.82
CA ALA A 68 0.80 1.88 -3.06
C ALA A 68 1.85 2.49 -4.02
N LEU A 69 1.40 3.15 -5.08
CA LEU A 69 2.31 3.85 -6.01
C LEU A 69 3.06 5.01 -5.36
N GLN A 70 2.44 5.74 -4.43
CA GLN A 70 3.10 6.83 -3.72
C GLN A 70 4.19 6.32 -2.77
N LEU A 71 3.92 5.23 -2.05
CA LEU A 71 4.95 4.60 -1.22
C LEU A 71 6.12 4.07 -2.04
N LEU A 72 5.82 3.50 -3.21
CA LEU A 72 6.85 3.04 -4.13
C LEU A 72 7.70 4.20 -4.65
N GLU A 73 7.10 5.31 -5.06
CA GLU A 73 7.85 6.50 -5.50
C GLU A 73 8.79 6.99 -4.39
N GLU A 74 8.29 7.09 -3.16
CA GLU A 74 9.09 7.49 -1.99
C GLU A 74 10.26 6.51 -1.74
N HIS A 75 10.02 5.20 -1.86
CA HIS A 75 11.06 4.18 -1.72
C HIS A 75 12.14 4.30 -2.81
N LEU A 76 11.75 4.50 -4.08
CA LEU A 76 12.69 4.70 -5.17
C LEU A 76 13.52 5.99 -4.96
N ARG A 77 12.87 7.08 -4.53
CA ARG A 77 13.52 8.37 -4.32
C ARG A 77 14.52 8.36 -3.16
N HIS A 78 14.26 7.61 -2.10
CA HIS A 78 15.11 7.61 -0.91
C HIS A 78 16.06 6.41 -0.87
N CYS A 79 15.55 5.18 -0.97
CA CYS A 79 16.34 3.98 -0.77
C CYS A 79 17.21 3.66 -1.99
N VAL A 80 16.65 3.71 -3.20
CA VAL A 80 17.41 3.41 -4.42
C VAL A 80 18.38 4.55 -4.74
N ALA A 81 17.96 5.81 -4.59
CA ALA A 81 18.86 6.95 -4.81
C ALA A 81 20.03 6.98 -3.81
N ALA A 82 19.80 6.65 -2.54
CA ALA A 82 20.88 6.55 -1.55
C ALA A 82 21.85 5.40 -1.87
N ALA A 83 21.33 4.23 -2.24
CA ALA A 83 22.15 3.09 -2.66
C ALA A 83 22.98 3.41 -3.93
N ALA A 84 22.45 4.23 -4.84
CA ALA A 84 23.17 4.67 -6.03
C ALA A 84 24.38 5.55 -5.72
N VAL A 85 24.34 6.33 -4.63
CA VAL A 85 25.49 7.11 -4.15
C VAL A 85 26.53 6.22 -3.46
N GLY A 86 26.08 5.17 -2.76
CA GLY A 86 26.96 4.19 -2.12
C GLY A 86 27.70 3.27 -3.11
N GLY A 87 27.06 2.96 -4.24
CA GLY A 87 27.59 2.08 -5.28
C GLY A 87 27.61 0.60 -4.88
N GLY A 88 27.81 -0.28 -5.88
CA GLY A 88 27.93 -1.72 -5.64
C GLY A 88 26.59 -2.47 -5.59
N PRO A 89 26.57 -3.71 -5.06
CA PRO A 89 25.43 -4.64 -5.18
C PRO A 89 24.16 -4.18 -4.45
N GLU A 90 24.26 -3.20 -3.55
CA GLU A 90 23.12 -2.67 -2.79
C GLU A 90 22.05 -2.03 -3.70
N ILE A 91 22.45 -1.40 -4.81
CA ILE A 91 21.48 -0.83 -5.76
C ILE A 91 20.67 -1.93 -6.46
N ASP A 92 21.32 -3.01 -6.88
CA ASP A 92 20.69 -4.13 -7.58
C ASP A 92 19.69 -4.85 -6.66
N GLU A 93 20.05 -5.02 -5.37
CA GLU A 93 19.16 -5.57 -4.35
C GLU A 93 17.91 -4.69 -4.14
N LYS A 94 18.08 -3.37 -4.02
CA LYS A 94 16.95 -2.44 -3.83
C LYS A 94 16.06 -2.31 -5.06
N VAL A 95 16.64 -2.36 -6.26
CA VAL A 95 15.86 -2.41 -7.50
C VAL A 95 15.07 -3.72 -7.58
N ALA A 96 15.68 -4.86 -7.29
CA ALA A 96 15.00 -6.16 -7.29
C ALA A 96 13.83 -6.21 -6.29
N GLU A 97 14.02 -5.65 -5.08
CA GLU A 97 12.97 -5.50 -4.06
C GLU A 97 11.78 -4.68 -4.60
N ALA A 98 12.05 -3.52 -5.18
CA ALA A 98 11.02 -2.64 -5.75
C ALA A 98 10.29 -3.30 -6.94
N THR A 99 11.01 -3.96 -7.86
CA THR A 99 10.40 -4.68 -8.99
C THR A 99 9.50 -5.82 -8.51
N ALA A 100 9.91 -6.57 -7.48
CA ALA A 100 9.09 -7.62 -6.89
C ALA A 100 7.81 -7.06 -6.25
N ALA A 101 7.87 -5.88 -5.60
CA ALA A 101 6.70 -5.20 -5.06
C ALA A 101 5.73 -4.74 -6.16
N ILE A 102 6.24 -4.14 -7.25
CA ILE A 102 5.44 -3.75 -8.43
C ILE A 102 4.75 -4.97 -9.04
N ALA A 103 5.49 -6.07 -9.21
CA ALA A 103 4.93 -7.29 -9.80
C ALA A 103 3.76 -7.84 -8.95
N ARG A 104 3.81 -7.72 -7.61
CA ARG A 104 2.69 -8.07 -6.74
C ARG A 104 1.50 -7.13 -6.94
N LEU A 105 1.74 -5.82 -7.05
CA LEU A 105 0.71 -4.81 -7.24
C LEU A 105 -0.04 -4.95 -8.57
N LEU A 106 0.62 -5.42 -9.63
CA LEU A 106 -0.01 -5.62 -10.95
C LEU A 106 -0.85 -6.92 -11.05
N ARG A 107 -0.79 -7.81 -10.05
CA ARG A 107 -1.54 -9.08 -10.04
C ARG A 107 -2.87 -9.01 -9.28
N THR A 108 -3.18 -7.87 -8.65
CA THR A 108 -4.45 -7.61 -7.93
C THR A 108 -5.46 -6.92 -8.83
#